data_AF-A0A1Y3NES6-F1
#
_entry.id   AF-A0A1Y3NES6-F1
#
_cell.length_a   1.000
_cell.length_b   1.000
_cell.length_c   1.000
_cell.angle_alpha   90.00
_cell.angle_beta   90.00
_cell.angle_gamma   90.00
#
_symmetry.space_group_name_H-M   'P 1'
#
loop_
_entity.id
_entity.type
_entity.pdbx_description
1 polymer ?
#
loop_
_entity_poly.entity_id
_entity_poly.type
_entity_poly.pdbx_seq_one_letter_code
_entity_poly.pdbx_strand_id
1 'polypeptide(L)'
;QDTLDEPVLDTLLRDLNNVWAKMKQVLMPTGKQNLLRDWDLWGPLILCMTLAIRLSFSAPENQSAMVFTITFIIIWCGAAVITVNSKLLGGKMSFFQSICILGYCIFPLTIVSLITLFIDIFIIDLILIIVGFAWSVYASIGFLTDVSLNQKKTLVIYPIFLFYFIIAWMV
;
A
#
# COMPACT_ATOMS: atom_id res chain seq x y z
N GLN A 1 -13.37 32.20 3.69
CA GLN A 1 -13.35 31.75 5.10
C GLN A 1 -12.02 31.07 5.28
N ASP A 2 -11.13 31.73 6.01
CA ASP A 2 -9.71 31.42 6.09
C ASP A 2 -9.44 30.11 6.85
N THR A 3 -8.50 29.32 6.34
CA THR A 3 -7.96 28.06 6.91
C THR A 3 -7.23 28.25 8.26
N LEU A 4 -7.14 29.49 8.78
CA LEU A 4 -6.34 29.80 9.97
C LEU A 4 -7.08 29.61 11.30
N ASP A 5 -8.42 29.48 11.29
CA ASP A 5 -9.24 29.26 12.50
C ASP A 5 -9.77 27.82 12.63
N GLU A 6 -9.39 26.90 11.72
CA GLU A 6 -9.78 25.50 11.80
C GLU A 6 -8.93 24.82 12.90
N PRO A 7 -9.53 24.28 13.98
CA PRO A 7 -8.77 23.64 15.03
C PRO A 7 -7.99 22.47 14.44
N VAL A 8 -6.78 22.23 14.96
CA VAL A 8 -5.88 21.17 14.49
C VAL A 8 -6.56 19.79 14.43
N LEU A 9 -7.55 19.55 15.29
CA LEU A 9 -8.36 18.33 15.28
C LEU A 9 -9.25 18.22 14.04
N ASP A 10 -9.87 19.30 13.57
CA ASP A 10 -10.73 19.27 12.38
C ASP A 10 -9.90 19.03 11.12
N THR A 11 -8.69 19.61 11.06
CA THR A 11 -7.73 19.34 9.99
C THR A 11 -7.30 17.86 9.98
N LEU A 12 -6.90 17.33 11.13
CA LEU A 12 -6.51 15.92 11.26
C LEU A 12 -7.66 14.96 10.97
N LEU A 13 -8.89 15.30 11.35
CA LEU A 13 -10.06 14.46 11.11
C LEU A 13 -10.47 14.47 9.64
N ARG A 14 -10.34 15.62 8.96
CA ARG A 14 -10.57 15.74 7.52
C ARG A 14 -9.56 14.92 6.73
N ASP A 15 -8.28 15.06 7.05
CA ASP A 15 -7.24 14.22 6.45
C ASP A 15 -7.55 12.76 6.79
N LEU A 16 -7.80 12.45 8.06
CA LEU A 16 -8.41 11.24 8.64
C LEU A 16 -9.26 10.44 7.63
N ASN A 17 -10.36 11.11 7.31
CA ASN A 17 -11.43 10.65 6.44
C ASN A 17 -11.01 10.51 4.98
N ASN A 18 -10.13 11.38 4.46
CA ASN A 18 -9.62 11.29 3.10
C ASN A 18 -8.77 10.02 2.90
N VAL A 19 -7.89 9.70 3.84
CA VAL A 19 -7.13 8.44 3.84
C VAL A 19 -8.06 7.24 3.93
N TRP A 20 -9.02 7.28 4.85
CA TRP A 20 -9.97 6.19 5.02
C TRP A 20 -10.80 5.95 3.76
N ALA A 21 -11.23 7.00 3.07
CA ALA A 21 -11.94 6.89 1.80
C ALA A 21 -11.09 6.19 0.72
N LYS A 22 -9.78 6.48 0.66
CA LYS A 22 -8.83 5.84 -0.26
C LYS A 22 -8.59 4.37 0.10
N MET A 23 -8.42 4.06 1.38
CA MET A 23 -8.31 2.67 1.87
C MET A 23 -9.57 1.86 1.52
N LYS A 24 -10.77 2.43 1.74
CA LYS A 24 -12.05 1.81 1.37
C LYS A 24 -12.15 1.56 -0.13
N GLN A 25 -11.64 2.49 -0.95
CA GLN A 25 -11.61 2.32 -2.40
C GLN A 25 -10.65 1.20 -2.85
N VAL A 26 -9.53 1.00 -2.17
CA VAL A 26 -8.66 -0.16 -2.42
C VAL A 26 -9.38 -1.46 -2.10
N LEU A 27 -10.14 -1.50 -1.00
CA LEU A 27 -10.91 -2.68 -0.61
C LEU A 27 -12.13 -2.94 -1.51
N MET A 28 -12.70 -1.90 -2.10
CA MET A 28 -13.81 -1.97 -3.04
C MET A 28 -13.56 -1.01 -4.21
N PRO A 29 -12.95 -1.49 -5.32
CA PRO A 29 -12.59 -0.66 -6.47
C PRO A 29 -13.81 -0.26 -7.30
N THR A 30 -14.74 0.49 -6.69
CA THR A 30 -16.02 0.87 -7.27
C THR A 30 -15.93 2.28 -7.87
N GLY A 31 -15.82 2.34 -9.21
CA GLY A 31 -16.32 3.40 -10.09
C GLY A 31 -15.65 4.79 -10.10
N LYS A 32 -15.06 5.32 -9.01
CA LYS A 32 -14.54 6.70 -8.97
C LYS A 32 -13.03 6.77 -8.81
N GLN A 33 -12.28 6.52 -9.88
CA GLN A 33 -10.81 6.54 -9.90
C GLN A 33 -10.16 7.90 -9.57
N ASN A 34 -10.95 8.97 -9.45
CA ASN A 34 -10.46 10.33 -9.25
C ASN A 34 -9.90 10.60 -7.84
N LEU A 35 -10.32 9.84 -6.81
CA LEU A 35 -9.90 10.09 -5.42
C LEU A 35 -8.42 9.80 -5.18
N LEU A 36 -7.84 8.84 -5.90
CA LEU A 36 -6.41 8.51 -5.83
C LEU A 36 -5.54 9.44 -6.71
N ARG A 37 -6.14 10.43 -7.37
CA ARG A 37 -5.40 11.44 -8.15
C ARG A 37 -4.71 12.45 -7.24
N ASP A 38 -5.34 12.76 -6.11
CA ASP A 38 -4.75 13.62 -5.09
C ASP A 38 -3.75 12.78 -4.30
N TRP A 39 -2.47 13.13 -4.39
CA TRP A 39 -1.40 12.43 -3.69
C TRP A 39 -1.43 12.83 -2.22
N ASP A 40 -1.24 11.86 -1.34
CA ASP A 40 -1.06 12.09 0.09
C ASP A 40 -0.11 11.01 0.61
N LEU A 41 1.05 11.43 1.12
CA LEU A 41 2.10 10.50 1.54
C LEU A 41 1.88 9.94 2.95
N TRP A 42 0.97 10.55 3.70
CA TRP A 42 0.74 10.23 5.11
C TRP A 42 -0.08 8.96 5.29
N GLY A 43 -1.07 8.67 4.44
CA GLY A 43 -1.79 7.39 4.44
C GLY A 43 -0.88 6.17 4.24
N PRO A 44 -0.13 6.10 3.13
CA PRO A 44 0.89 5.08 2.89
C PRO A 44 1.91 4.96 4.03
N LEU A 45 2.31 6.08 4.63
CA LEU A 45 3.23 6.10 5.76
C LEU A 45 2.61 5.42 6.99
N ILE A 46 1.37 5.73 7.34
CA ILE A 46 0.66 5.09 8.47
C ILE A 46 0.53 3.57 8.24
N LEU A 47 0.18 3.14 7.03
CA LEU A 47 0.09 1.72 6.67
C LEU A 47 1.43 1.00 6.79
N CYS A 48 2.48 1.62 6.25
CA CYS A 48 3.85 1.11 6.33
C CYS A 48 4.31 0.99 7.79
N MET A 49 4.10 2.04 8.60
CA MET A 49 4.45 2.03 10.02
C MET A 49 3.69 0.95 10.79
N THR A 50 2.38 0.80 10.54
CA THR A 50 1.56 -0.22 11.20
C THR A 50 2.07 -1.63 10.87
N LEU A 51 2.36 -1.90 9.60
CA LEU A 51 2.89 -3.19 9.17
C LEU A 51 4.29 -3.45 9.75
N ALA A 52 5.21 -2.49 9.64
CA ALA A 52 6.58 -2.61 10.14
C ALA A 52 6.61 -2.83 11.66
N ILE A 53 5.76 -2.14 12.42
CA ILE A 53 5.62 -2.33 13.87
C ILE A 53 5.09 -3.73 14.17
N ARG A 54 4.04 -4.19 13.48
CA ARG A 54 3.52 -5.56 13.67
C ARG A 54 4.61 -6.59 13.44
N LEU A 55 5.29 -6.52 12.30
CA LEU A 55 6.36 -7.46 11.95
C LEU A 55 7.52 -7.43 12.95
N SER A 56 7.86 -6.25 13.45
CA SER A 56 8.88 -6.07 14.49
C SER A 56 8.50 -6.76 15.81
N PHE A 57 7.23 -6.68 16.23
CA PHE A 57 6.74 -7.37 17.43
C PHE A 57 6.72 -8.90 17.30
N SER A 58 6.54 -9.42 16.09
CA SER A 58 6.58 -10.86 15.83
C SER A 58 8.01 -11.40 15.66
N ALA A 59 9.01 -10.53 15.52
CA ALA A 59 10.39 -10.90 15.30
C ALA A 59 11.12 -11.16 16.63
N PRO A 60 12.19 -11.99 16.63
CA PRO A 60 13.05 -12.16 17.80
C PRO A 60 13.63 -10.81 18.26
N GLU A 61 13.79 -10.61 19.59
CA GLU A 61 14.20 -9.31 20.16
C GLU A 61 15.47 -8.72 19.54
N ASN A 62 16.45 -9.57 19.21
CA ASN A 62 17.71 -9.18 18.60
C ASN A 62 17.57 -8.64 17.15
N GLN A 63 16.45 -8.91 16.47
CA GLN A 63 16.24 -8.59 15.05
C GLN A 63 15.02 -7.67 14.82
N SER A 64 14.25 -7.34 15.86
CA SER A 64 13.05 -6.48 15.79
C SER A 64 13.31 -5.15 15.04
N ALA A 65 14.36 -4.42 15.45
CA ALA A 65 14.76 -3.17 14.79
C ALA A 65 15.15 -3.38 13.32
N MET A 66 15.83 -4.48 12.99
CA MET A 66 16.23 -4.80 11.63
C MET A 66 15.00 -5.07 10.75
N VAL A 67 14.04 -5.86 11.23
CA VAL A 67 12.79 -6.16 10.51
C VAL A 67 11.98 -4.89 10.27
N PHE A 68 11.89 -4.02 11.27
CA PHE A 68 11.24 -2.71 11.13
C PHE A 68 11.90 -1.88 10.01
N THR A 69 13.21 -1.70 10.05
CA THR A 69 13.96 -0.90 9.07
C THR A 69 13.87 -1.50 7.67
N ILE A 70 14.04 -2.82 7.52
CA ILE A 70 13.96 -3.50 6.23
C ILE A 70 12.56 -3.36 5.63
N THR A 71 11.50 -3.55 6.42
CA THR A 71 10.11 -3.38 5.96
C THR A 71 9.88 -1.96 5.42
N PHE A 72 10.33 -0.96 6.18
CA PHE A 72 10.21 0.44 5.78
C PHE A 72 10.95 0.74 4.48
N ILE A 73 12.20 0.30 4.36
CA ILE A 73 13.04 0.51 3.17
C ILE A 73 12.44 -0.22 1.96
N ILE A 74 12.03 -1.48 2.11
CA ILE A 74 11.43 -2.26 1.02
C ILE A 74 10.18 -1.56 0.48
N ILE A 75 9.29 -1.09 1.35
CA ILE A 75 8.06 -0.41 0.92
C ILE A 75 8.37 0.88 0.16
N TRP A 76 9.20 1.77 0.73
CA TRP A 76 9.47 3.08 0.12
C TRP A 76 10.36 3.00 -1.11
N CYS A 77 11.49 2.29 -1.02
CA CYS A 77 12.40 2.13 -2.15
C CYS A 77 11.78 1.24 -3.24
N GLY A 78 11.07 0.17 -2.87
CA GLY A 78 10.35 -0.67 -3.82
C GLY A 78 9.28 0.12 -4.58
N ALA A 79 8.44 0.89 -3.88
CA ALA A 79 7.45 1.74 -4.52
C ALA A 79 8.08 2.79 -5.45
N ALA A 80 9.21 3.39 -5.05
CA ALA A 80 9.95 4.32 -5.90
C ALA A 80 10.48 3.65 -7.17
N VAL A 81 11.11 2.47 -7.06
CA VAL A 81 11.65 1.72 -8.21
C VAL A 81 10.55 1.32 -9.20
N ILE A 82 9.43 0.80 -8.70
CA ILE A 82 8.27 0.45 -9.53
C ILE A 82 7.70 1.68 -10.23
N THR A 83 7.63 2.80 -9.52
CA THR A 83 7.13 4.06 -10.07
C THR A 83 8.04 4.58 -11.18
N VAL A 84 9.38 4.56 -10.99
CA VAL A 84 10.34 4.94 -12.04
C VAL A 84 10.18 4.03 -13.25
N ASN A 85 10.09 2.72 -13.05
CA ASN A 85 9.89 1.74 -14.13
C ASN A 85 8.60 2.05 -14.93
N SER A 86 7.49 2.28 -14.22
CA SER A 86 6.19 2.61 -14.83
C SER A 86 6.23 3.93 -15.61
N LYS A 87 6.95 4.93 -15.09
CA LYS A 87 7.16 6.21 -15.78
C LYS A 87 8.01 6.07 -17.04
N LEU A 88 9.11 5.33 -16.98
CA LEU A 88 9.99 5.07 -18.14
C LEU A 88 9.26 4.30 -19.25
N LEU A 89 8.30 3.45 -18.89
CA LEU A 89 7.47 2.71 -19.86
C LEU A 89 6.42 3.59 -20.55
N GLY A 90 6.23 4.84 -20.09
CA GLY A 90 5.30 5.82 -20.65
C GLY A 90 4.04 6.05 -19.82
N GLY A 91 4.02 5.68 -18.53
CA GLY A 91 2.89 5.90 -17.63
C GLY A 91 2.58 7.39 -17.42
N LYS A 92 1.29 7.75 -17.46
CA LYS A 92 0.85 9.15 -17.38
C LYS A 92 0.74 9.65 -15.92
N MET A 93 0.42 8.76 -14.99
CA MET A 93 0.27 9.05 -13.55
C MET A 93 1.51 9.67 -12.93
N SER A 94 1.36 10.68 -12.05
CA SER A 94 2.50 11.36 -11.40
C SER A 94 3.36 10.39 -10.56
N PHE A 95 4.62 10.75 -10.32
CA PHE A 95 5.55 9.95 -9.51
C PHE A 95 5.00 9.70 -8.09
N PHE A 96 4.73 10.77 -7.33
CA PHE A 96 4.21 10.64 -5.97
C PHE A 96 2.84 9.97 -5.90
N GLN A 97 1.98 10.21 -6.88
CA GLN A 97 0.69 9.55 -6.99
C GLN A 97 0.83 8.04 -7.10
N SER A 98 1.77 7.56 -7.91
CA SER A 98 2.02 6.13 -8.08
C SER A 98 2.55 5.48 -6.79
N ILE A 99 3.49 6.16 -6.09
CA ILE A 99 3.97 5.72 -4.77
C ILE A 99 2.80 5.63 -3.78
N CYS A 100 1.93 6.64 -3.75
CA CYS A 100 0.77 6.64 -2.86
C CYS A 100 -0.15 5.46 -3.15
N ILE A 101 -0.52 5.25 -4.41
CA ILE A 101 -1.38 4.12 -4.82
C ILE A 101 -0.76 2.78 -4.41
N LEU A 102 0.54 2.58 -4.66
CA LEU A 102 1.24 1.35 -4.27
C LEU A 102 1.19 1.12 -2.76
N GLY A 103 1.42 2.17 -1.97
CA GLY A 103 1.36 2.10 -0.51
C GLY A 103 -0.05 1.86 0.02
N TYR A 104 -1.08 2.48 -0.55
CA TYR A 104 -2.47 2.22 -0.19
C TYR A 104 -2.91 0.79 -0.49
N CYS A 105 -2.40 0.22 -1.58
CA CYS A 105 -2.65 -1.17 -1.94
C CYS A 105 -1.98 -2.17 -0.99
N ILE A 106 -1.14 -1.75 -0.03
CA ILE A 106 -0.63 -2.61 1.06
C ILE A 106 -1.71 -2.85 2.13
N PHE A 107 -2.74 -2.00 2.21
CA PHE A 107 -3.78 -2.08 3.24
C PHE A 107 -4.42 -3.47 3.45
N PRO A 108 -4.78 -4.24 2.41
CA PRO A 108 -5.27 -5.61 2.58
C PRO A 108 -4.29 -6.51 3.35
N LEU A 109 -3.00 -6.44 3.04
CA LEU A 109 -1.95 -7.18 3.76
C LEU A 109 -1.80 -6.69 5.20
N THR A 110 -1.94 -5.37 5.44
CA THR A 110 -1.94 -4.83 6.81
C THR A 110 -3.12 -5.37 7.63
N ILE A 111 -4.32 -5.46 7.05
CA ILE A 111 -5.48 -6.07 7.72
C ILE A 111 -5.19 -7.53 8.05
N VAL A 112 -4.72 -8.30 7.06
CA VAL A 112 -4.39 -9.72 7.26
C VAL A 112 -3.38 -9.88 8.40
N SER A 113 -2.30 -9.09 8.40
CA SER A 113 -1.27 -9.09 9.43
C SER A 113 -1.81 -8.80 10.85
N LEU A 114 -2.88 -8.02 10.97
CA LEU A 114 -3.54 -7.75 12.25
C LEU A 114 -4.51 -8.87 12.65
N ILE A 115 -5.20 -9.50 11.70
CA ILE A 115 -6.12 -10.61 11.97
C ILE A 115 -5.36 -11.84 12.48
N THR A 116 -4.19 -12.12 11.90
CA THR A 116 -3.32 -13.24 12.32
C THR A 116 -2.68 -13.02 13.70
N LEU A 117 -2.94 -11.90 14.38
CA LEU A 117 -2.64 -11.77 15.81
C LEU A 117 -3.61 -12.54 16.70
N PHE A 118 -4.86 -12.71 16.24
CA PHE A 118 -5.93 -13.33 17.01
C PHE A 118 -6.21 -14.78 16.61
N ILE A 119 -5.82 -15.15 15.39
CA ILE A 119 -5.96 -16.49 14.83
C ILE A 119 -4.56 -17.04 14.64
N ASP A 120 -4.26 -18.15 15.32
CA ASP A 120 -2.97 -18.85 15.20
C ASP A 120 -3.21 -20.23 14.58
N ILE A 121 -3.71 -20.22 13.33
CA ILE A 121 -4.01 -21.43 12.57
C ILE A 121 -3.35 -21.28 11.21
N PHE A 122 -2.21 -21.96 11.05
CA PHE A 122 -1.36 -21.89 9.86
C PHE A 122 -2.12 -21.91 8.53
N ILE A 123 -3.12 -22.78 8.40
CA ILE A 123 -3.90 -22.92 7.16
C ILE A 123 -4.76 -21.67 6.89
N ILE A 124 -5.39 -21.12 7.93
CA ILE A 124 -6.23 -19.92 7.81
C ILE A 124 -5.33 -18.72 7.49
N ASP A 125 -4.20 -18.59 8.18
CA ASP A 125 -3.24 -17.51 7.96
C ASP A 125 -2.72 -17.53 6.52
N LEU A 126 -2.33 -18.71 6.03
CA LEU A 126 -1.87 -18.90 4.65
C LEU A 126 -2.95 -18.49 3.64
N ILE A 127 -4.21 -18.89 3.85
CA ILE A 127 -5.33 -18.51 2.97
C ILE A 127 -5.54 -16.99 3.00
N LEU A 128 -5.53 -16.38 4.18
CA LEU A 128 -5.72 -14.93 4.33
C LEU A 128 -4.59 -14.15 3.66
N ILE A 129 -3.32 -14.58 3.81
CA ILE A 129 -2.16 -13.96 3.17
C ILE A 129 -2.27 -14.05 1.64
N ILE A 130 -2.65 -15.22 1.09
CA ILE A 130 -2.83 -15.40 -0.35
C ILE A 130 -3.94 -14.47 -0.88
N VAL A 131 -5.07 -14.39 -0.19
CA VAL A 131 -6.18 -13.51 -0.57
C VAL A 131 -5.77 -12.04 -0.47
N GLY A 132 -5.12 -11.63 0.61
CA GLY A 132 -4.62 -10.27 0.80
C GLY A 132 -3.62 -9.87 -0.27
N PHE A 133 -2.66 -10.75 -0.57
CA PHE A 133 -1.69 -10.58 -1.64
C PHE A 133 -2.36 -10.43 -3.01
N ALA A 134 -3.26 -11.35 -3.37
CA ALA A 134 -3.99 -11.31 -4.63
C ALA A 134 -4.80 -10.01 -4.77
N TRP A 135 -5.45 -9.57 -3.68
CA TRP A 135 -6.22 -8.33 -3.65
C TRP A 135 -5.34 -7.09 -3.83
N SER A 136 -4.21 -7.02 -3.12
CA SER A 136 -3.23 -5.94 -3.22
C SER A 136 -2.68 -5.80 -4.65
N VAL A 137 -2.32 -6.93 -5.27
CA VAL A 137 -1.86 -6.96 -6.67
C VAL A 137 -2.99 -6.53 -7.61
N TYR A 138 -4.19 -7.08 -7.46
CA TYR A 138 -5.34 -6.75 -8.31
C TYR A 138 -5.69 -5.26 -8.25
N ALA A 139 -5.80 -4.69 -7.04
CA ALA A 139 -6.09 -3.27 -6.84
C ALA A 139 -5.00 -2.39 -7.46
N SER A 140 -3.73 -2.72 -7.21
CA SER A 140 -2.59 -1.97 -7.75
C SER A 140 -2.57 -1.94 -9.27
N ILE A 141 -2.77 -3.09 -9.93
CA ILE A 141 -2.85 -3.19 -11.39
C ILE A 141 -4.02 -2.37 -11.93
N GLY A 142 -5.18 -2.43 -11.26
CA GLY A 142 -6.38 -1.69 -11.64
C GLY A 142 -6.21 -0.18 -11.60
N PHE A 143 -5.41 0.36 -10.68
CA PHE A 143 -5.18 1.80 -10.54
C PHE A 143 -3.97 2.32 -11.33
N LEU A 144 -2.93 1.50 -11.54
CA LEU A 144 -1.68 1.93 -12.21
C LEU A 144 -1.66 1.63 -13.71
N THR A 145 -2.45 0.68 -14.20
CA THR A 145 -2.43 0.32 -15.62
C THR A 145 -3.38 1.22 -16.41
N ASP A 146 -2.83 2.28 -16.99
CA ASP A 146 -3.54 3.08 -18.00
C ASP A 146 -3.75 2.28 -19.30
N VAL A 147 -4.84 2.57 -20.02
CA VAL A 147 -5.16 1.98 -21.34
C VAL A 147 -4.01 2.14 -22.35
N SER A 148 -3.19 3.20 -22.20
CA SER A 148 -2.01 3.45 -23.05
C SER A 148 -0.87 2.44 -22.88
N LEU A 149 -0.87 1.66 -21.80
CA LEU A 149 0.18 0.68 -21.51
C LEU A 149 -0.18 -0.74 -21.97
N ASN A 150 -1.26 -0.93 -22.74
CA ASN A 150 -1.79 -2.27 -23.05
C ASN A 150 -0.77 -3.25 -23.66
N GLN A 151 0.17 -2.76 -24.49
CA GLN A 151 1.24 -3.62 -25.06
C GLN A 151 2.44 -3.84 -24.13
N LYS A 152 2.63 -2.97 -23.11
CA LYS A 152 3.74 -3.05 -22.14
C LYS A 152 3.27 -3.46 -20.74
N LYS A 153 2.00 -3.86 -20.61
CA LYS A 153 1.31 -4.10 -19.35
C LYS A 153 2.05 -5.14 -18.49
N THR A 154 2.53 -6.23 -19.11
CA THR A 154 3.27 -7.29 -18.42
C THR A 154 4.56 -6.79 -17.77
N LEU A 155 5.28 -5.84 -18.40
CA LEU A 155 6.52 -5.28 -17.85
C LEU A 155 6.29 -4.42 -16.60
N VAL A 156 5.11 -3.80 -16.49
CA VAL A 156 4.69 -3.04 -15.30
C VAL A 156 4.19 -3.97 -14.20
N ILE A 157 3.45 -5.01 -14.56
CA ILE A 157 2.86 -5.95 -13.60
C ILE A 157 3.92 -6.77 -12.87
N TYR A 158 4.97 -7.21 -13.57
CA TYR A 158 6.00 -8.07 -12.98
C TYR A 158 6.66 -7.49 -11.71
N PRO A 159 7.21 -6.26 -11.70
CA PRO A 159 7.80 -5.68 -10.50
C PRO A 159 6.75 -5.37 -9.41
N ILE A 160 5.51 -5.08 -9.78
CA ILE A 160 4.39 -4.90 -8.82
C ILE A 160 4.09 -6.21 -8.09
N PHE A 161 3.98 -7.31 -8.83
CA PHE A 161 3.75 -8.64 -8.26
C PHE A 161 4.87 -9.03 -7.31
N LEU A 162 6.13 -8.87 -7.74
CA LEU A 162 7.31 -9.18 -6.93
C LEU A 162 7.35 -8.36 -5.64
N PHE A 163 7.00 -7.07 -5.71
CA PHE A 163 6.94 -6.19 -4.56
C PHE A 163 5.93 -6.66 -3.51
N TYR A 164 4.68 -6.93 -3.90
CA TYR A 164 3.70 -7.44 -2.94
C TYR A 164 4.00 -8.86 -2.48
N PHE A 165 4.69 -9.65 -3.30
CA PHE A 165 5.08 -11.01 -2.93
C PHE A 165 6.11 -10.99 -1.80
N ILE A 166 7.12 -10.11 -1.89
CA ILE A 166 8.09 -9.91 -0.81
C ILE A 166 7.40 -9.44 0.47
N ILE A 167 6.48 -8.47 0.38
CA ILE A 167 5.75 -7.98 1.55
C ILE A 167 4.88 -9.08 2.15
N ALA A 168 4.13 -9.82 1.33
CA ALA A 168 3.28 -10.93 1.79
C ALA A 168 4.10 -12.07 2.41
N TRP A 169 5.31 -12.31 1.91
CA TRP A 169 6.25 -13.27 2.50
C TRP A 169 6.75 -12.85 3.89
N MET A 170 6.84 -11.54 4.14
CA MET A 170 7.24 -11.03 5.45
C MET A 170 6.11 -11.10 6.49
N VAL A 171 4.85 -11.08 6.04
CA VAL A 171 3.63 -11.10 6.88
C VAL A 171 3.35 -12.46 7.49
#